data_AF-A0A969C6V4-F1
#
_entry.id   AF-A0A969C6V4-F1
#
_cell.length_a   1.000
_cell.length_b   1.000
_cell.length_c   1.000
_cell.angle_alpha   90.00
_cell.angle_beta   90.00
_cell.angle_gamma   90.00
#
_symmetry.space_group_name_H-M   'P 1'
#
loop_
_entity.id
_entity.type
_entity.pdbx_description
1 polymer ?
#
loop_
_entity_poly.entity_id
_entity_poly.type
_entity_poly.pdbx_seq_one_letter_code
_entity_poly.pdbx_strand_id
1 'polypeptide(L)'
;MSTIRPNSLIGRIIGQVTAILAAIAVAGIIITSASASTAGFKSFLEELRPEAIAAGVPATVYDRNVAGLEPDLSLPDLVIPGRSVAERGQAEFTQHPTDYLKRERLASLAA
;
A
#
# COMPACT_ATOMS: atom_id res chain seq x y z
N MET A 1 -53.55 24.05 23.39
CA MET A 1 -52.67 23.62 24.50
C MET A 1 -51.50 22.84 23.89
N SER A 2 -50.40 23.52 23.55
CA SER A 2 -49.19 22.91 22.97
C SER A 2 -48.00 23.41 23.76
N THR A 3 -47.31 22.50 24.43
CA THR A 3 -46.21 22.77 25.36
C THR A 3 -44.89 22.93 24.61
N ILE A 4 -44.33 24.14 24.65
CA ILE A 4 -42.97 24.43 24.21
C ILE A 4 -42.01 23.72 25.17
N ARG A 5 -41.30 22.69 24.70
CA ARG A 5 -40.22 22.05 25.48
C ARG A 5 -39.04 23.03 25.58
N PRO A 6 -38.61 23.45 26.78
CA PRO A 6 -37.44 24.31 26.91
C PRO A 6 -36.19 23.52 26.53
N ASN A 7 -35.53 23.95 25.44
CA ASN A 7 -34.23 23.42 25.05
C ASN A 7 -33.19 23.89 26.07
N SER A 8 -32.93 23.07 27.09
CA SER A 8 -32.03 23.46 28.19
C SER A 8 -30.61 23.68 27.66
N LEU A 9 -30.02 24.83 27.99
CA LEU A 9 -28.62 25.16 27.69
C LEU A 9 -27.66 24.05 28.11
N ILE A 10 -27.97 23.36 29.21
CA ILE A 10 -27.24 22.21 29.74
C ILE A 10 -27.26 21.04 28.76
N GLY A 11 -28.41 20.72 28.15
CA GLY A 11 -28.51 19.65 27.15
C GLY A 11 -27.71 19.95 25.87
N ARG A 12 -27.63 21.23 25.48
CA ARG A 12 -26.80 21.66 24.34
C ARG A 12 -25.31 21.54 24.63
N ILE A 13 -24.88 21.93 25.83
CA ILE A 13 -23.48 21.83 26.26
C ILE A 13 -23.05 20.36 26.34
N ILE A 14 -23.87 19.50 26.95
CA ILE A 14 -23.60 18.05 27.02
C ILE A 14 -23.50 17.46 25.60
N GLY A 15 -24.44 17.78 24.71
CA GLY A 15 -24.41 17.31 23.33
C GLY A 15 -23.15 17.75 22.55
N GLN A 16 -22.67 18.99 22.76
CA GLN A 16 -21.45 19.47 22.12
C GLN A 16 -20.18 18.81 22.67
N VAL A 17 -20.10 18.59 23.98
CA VAL A 17 -18.96 17.87 24.58
C VAL A 17 -18.89 16.43 24.06
N THR A 18 -20.04 15.74 23.97
CA THR A 18 -20.10 14.39 23.39
C THR A 18 -19.68 14.38 21.92
N ALA A 19 -20.11 15.37 21.13
CA ALA A 19 -19.73 15.48 19.72
C ALA A 19 -18.22 15.72 19.53
N ILE A 20 -17.61 16.56 20.37
CA ILE A 20 -16.16 16.82 20.35
C ILE A 20 -15.37 15.56 20.72
N LEU A 21 -15.78 14.85 21.77
CA LEU A 21 -15.13 13.59 22.17
C LEU A 21 -15.25 12.52 21.08
N ALA A 22 -16.40 12.42 20.41
CA ALA A 22 -16.58 11.51 19.27
C ALA A 22 -15.68 11.89 18.08
N ALA A 23 -15.55 13.18 17.76
CA ALA A 23 -14.66 13.65 16.69
C ALA A 23 -13.18 13.35 16.99
N ILE A 24 -12.74 13.51 18.24
CA ILE A 24 -11.38 13.16 18.68
C ILE A 24 -11.15 11.65 18.56
N ALA A 25 -12.12 10.82 18.96
CA ALA A 25 -12.02 9.37 18.85
C ALA A 25 -11.92 8.91 17.38
N VAL A 26 -12.73 9.49 16.48
CA VAL A 26 -12.68 9.20 15.04
C VAL A 26 -11.35 9.63 14.42
N ALA A 27 -10.83 10.81 14.78
CA ALA A 27 -9.52 11.26 14.32
C ALA A 27 -8.38 10.32 14.78
N GLY A 28 -8.43 9.82 16.01
CA GLY A 28 -7.45 8.86 16.53
C GLY A 28 -7.46 7.50 15.81
N ILE A 29 -8.63 7.04 15.38
CA ILE A 29 -8.78 5.80 14.60
C ILE A 29 -8.13 5.94 13.23
N ILE A 30 -8.35 7.06 12.52
CA ILE A 30 -7.82 7.30 11.17
C ILE A 30 -6.28 7.34 11.16
N ILE A 31 -5.65 7.95 12.17
CA ILE A 31 -4.18 8.05 12.27
C ILE A 31 -3.54 6.67 12.52
N THR A 32 -4.22 5.80 13.28
CA THR A 32 -3.71 4.45 13.61
C THR A 32 -3.78 3.50 12.41
N SER A 33 -4.82 3.61 11.57
CA SER A 33 -5.02 2.75 10.40
C SER A 33 -3.94 2.92 9.31
N ALA A 34 -3.46 4.15 9.09
CA ALA A 34 -2.41 4.41 8.10
C ALA A 34 -1.08 3.72 8.47
N SER A 35 -0.73 3.73 9.76
CA SER A 35 0.51 3.12 10.25
C SER A 35 0.52 1.59 10.16
N ALA A 36 -0.65 0.96 10.27
CA ALA A 36 -0.77 -0.50 10.19
C ALA A 36 -0.41 -1.06 8.80
N SER A 37 -0.63 -0.29 7.73
CA SER A 37 -0.33 -0.72 6.35
C SER A 37 1.17 -0.79 6.05
N THR A 38 1.98 0.03 6.73
CA THR A 38 3.45 0.10 6.53
C THR A 38 4.25 -0.60 7.64
N ALA A 39 3.58 -1.05 8.71
CA ALA A 39 4.23 -1.70 9.85
C ALA A 39 5.06 -2.93 9.44
N GLY A 40 4.50 -3.80 8.59
CA GLY A 40 5.20 -5.01 8.11
C GLY A 40 6.45 -4.69 7.28
N PHE A 41 6.40 -3.64 6.44
CA PHE A 41 7.56 -3.22 5.65
C PHE A 41 8.69 -2.67 6.54
N LYS A 42 8.35 -1.92 7.59
CA LYS A 42 9.33 -1.43 8.56
C LYS A 42 10.00 -2.56 9.33
N SER A 43 9.24 -3.53 9.82
CA SER A 43 9.79 -4.72 10.49
C SER A 43 10.71 -5.51 9.56
N PHE A 44 10.33 -5.69 8.29
CA PHE A 44 11.20 -6.31 7.28
C PHE A 44 12.55 -5.57 7.14
N LEU A 45 12.54 -4.23 7.08
CA LEU A 45 13.77 -3.44 7.01
C LEU A 45 14.63 -3.54 8.28
N GLU A 46 14.02 -3.72 9.45
CA GLU A 46 14.74 -3.93 10.71
C GLU A 46 15.39 -5.32 10.77
N GLU A 47 14.66 -6.35 10.34
CA GLU A 47 15.12 -7.75 10.28
C GLU A 47 16.21 -7.96 9.24
N LEU A 48 16.16 -7.25 8.10
CA LEU A 48 17.16 -7.34 7.03
C LEU A 48 18.50 -6.68 7.39
N ARG A 49 18.48 -5.69 8.28
CA ARG A 49 19.66 -4.91 8.65
C ARG A 49 20.87 -5.75 9.10
N PRO A 50 20.75 -6.71 10.04
CA PRO A 50 21.89 -7.54 10.43
C PRO A 50 22.47 -8.35 9.27
N GLU A 51 21.63 -8.86 8.37
CA GLU A 51 22.08 -9.60 7.19
C GLU A 51 22.84 -8.70 6.20
N ALA A 52 22.33 -7.50 5.94
CA ALA A 52 23.00 -6.52 5.08
C ALA A 52 24.39 -6.14 5.62
N ILE A 53 24.52 -5.95 6.94
CA ILE A 53 25.80 -5.66 7.57
C ILE A 53 26.75 -6.86 7.47
N ALA A 54 26.24 -8.08 7.66
CA ALA A 54 27.04 -9.30 7.50
C ALA A 54 27.53 -9.51 6.05
N ALA A 55 26.75 -9.05 5.06
CA ALA A 55 27.13 -9.03 3.65
C ALA A 55 28.15 -7.93 3.29
N GLY A 56 28.56 -7.10 4.25
CA GLY A 56 29.58 -6.06 4.08
C GLY A 56 29.03 -4.66 3.81
N VAL A 57 27.72 -4.43 3.95
CA VAL A 57 27.13 -3.08 3.86
C VAL A 57 27.47 -2.29 5.13
N PRO A 58 28.14 -1.12 5.04
CA PRO A 58 28.38 -0.29 6.22
C PRO A 58 27.05 0.15 6.86
N ALA A 59 26.95 0.08 8.18
CA ALA A 59 25.73 0.45 8.91
C ALA A 59 25.23 1.86 8.54
N THR A 60 26.14 2.82 8.42
CA THR A 60 25.80 4.21 8.03
C THR A 60 25.24 4.30 6.61
N VAL A 61 25.67 3.42 5.70
CA VAL A 61 25.15 3.34 4.33
C VAL A 61 23.76 2.73 4.36
N TYR A 62 23.54 1.65 5.13
CA TYR A 62 22.21 1.06 5.30
C TYR A 62 21.23 2.09 5.86
N ASP A 63 21.54 2.67 7.01
CA ASP A 63 20.66 3.59 7.74
C ASP A 63 20.31 4.82 6.89
N ARG A 64 21.27 5.38 6.14
CA ARG A 64 21.04 6.52 5.23
C ARG A 64 20.11 6.18 4.07
N ASN A 65 20.24 4.99 3.47
CA ASN A 65 19.47 4.63 2.29
C ASN A 65 18.09 4.03 2.63
N VAL A 66 17.93 3.52 3.86
CA VAL A 66 16.68 2.92 4.33
C VAL A 66 15.79 3.94 5.05
N ALA A 67 16.37 5.03 5.55
CA ALA A 67 15.62 6.13 6.17
C ALA A 67 14.56 6.70 5.22
N GLY A 68 13.29 6.60 5.62
CA GLY A 68 12.16 7.17 4.88
C GLY A 68 11.70 6.36 3.66
N LEU A 69 12.17 5.13 3.48
CA LEU A 69 11.63 4.24 2.44
C LEU A 69 10.16 3.89 2.71
N GLU A 70 9.38 3.94 1.65
CA GLU A 70 7.98 3.53 1.59
C GLU A 70 7.87 2.34 0.60
N PRO A 71 6.94 1.39 0.84
CA PRO A 71 6.75 0.28 -0.08
C PRO A 71 6.06 0.74 -1.38
N ASP A 72 6.69 0.48 -2.52
CA ASP A 72 6.08 0.73 -3.83
C ASP A 72 5.13 -0.40 -4.25
N LEU A 73 3.85 -0.23 -3.94
CA LEU A 73 2.80 -1.21 -4.28
C LEU A 73 2.35 -1.17 -5.75
N SER A 74 2.96 -0.33 -6.59
CA SER A 74 2.71 -0.31 -8.04
C SER A 74 3.54 -1.37 -8.79
N LEU A 75 4.53 -1.96 -8.12
CA LEU A 75 5.37 -2.99 -8.73
C LEU A 75 4.52 -4.19 -9.20
N PRO A 76 4.70 -4.62 -10.47
CA PRO A 76 3.80 -5.55 -11.13
C PRO A 76 3.81 -6.99 -10.58
N ASP A 77 4.95 -7.44 -10.02
CA ASP A 77 5.12 -8.82 -9.54
C ASP A 77 4.93 -8.96 -8.02
N LEU A 78 4.35 -7.95 -7.36
CA LEU A 78 4.10 -8.04 -5.93
C LEU A 78 2.95 -8.99 -5.64
N VAL A 79 3.25 -9.99 -4.79
CA VAL A 79 2.24 -10.85 -4.18
C VAL A 79 1.51 -10.04 -3.11
N ILE A 80 0.41 -9.41 -3.51
CA ILE A 80 -0.44 -8.61 -2.60
C ILE A 80 -1.71 -9.40 -2.31
N PRO A 81 -2.04 -9.67 -1.04
CA PRO A 81 -3.29 -10.36 -0.68
C PRO A 81 -4.51 -9.69 -1.32
N GLY A 82 -5.30 -10.47 -2.07
CA GLY A 82 -6.49 -9.97 -2.76
C GLY A 82 -6.24 -9.28 -4.10
N ARG A 83 -4.99 -9.11 -4.55
CA ARG A 83 -4.66 -8.67 -5.91
C ARG A 83 -4.46 -9.90 -6.80
N SER A 84 -5.19 -9.97 -7.90
CA SER A 84 -4.91 -10.96 -8.95
C SER A 84 -3.53 -10.70 -9.54
N VAL A 85 -2.64 -11.68 -9.50
CA VAL A 85 -1.34 -11.62 -10.19
C VAL A 85 -1.64 -11.55 -11.69
N ALA A 86 -1.26 -10.45 -12.34
CA ALA A 86 -1.30 -10.39 -13.79
C ALA A 86 -0.27 -11.40 -14.31
N GLU A 87 -0.72 -12.42 -15.02
CA GLU A 87 0.16 -13.41 -15.65
C GLU A 87 0.94 -12.69 -16.77
N ARG A 88 2.10 -12.10 -16.42
CA ARG A 88 3.06 -11.70 -17.44
C ARG A 88 3.73 -12.97 -17.92
N GLY A 89 3.55 -13.28 -19.21
CA GLY A 89 4.32 -14.32 -19.88
C GLY A 89 5.81 -14.13 -19.59
N GLN A 90 6.55 -15.23 -19.58
CA GLN A 90 8.00 -15.26 -19.31
C GLN A 90 8.68 -14.07 -20.02
N ALA A 91 9.55 -13.34 -19.31
CA ALA A 91 10.15 -12.10 -19.81
C ALA A 91 10.92 -12.29 -21.12
N GLU A 92 11.32 -13.52 -21.40
CA GLU A 92 12.01 -13.97 -22.61
C GLU A 92 11.08 -14.00 -23.84
N PHE A 93 9.78 -14.17 -23.66
CA PHE A 93 8.81 -14.20 -24.76
C PHE A 93 8.21 -12.81 -24.98
N THR A 94 8.90 -12.02 -25.80
CA THR A 94 8.41 -10.71 -26.26
C THR A 94 7.19 -10.80 -27.19
N GLN A 95 6.89 -11.99 -27.71
CA GLN A 95 5.76 -12.29 -28.58
C GLN A 95 5.13 -13.62 -28.17
N HIS A 96 3.81 -13.76 -28.37
CA HIS A 96 3.14 -15.04 -28.17
C HIS A 96 3.70 -16.07 -29.16
N PRO A 97 3.80 -17.38 -28.81
CA PRO A 97 4.30 -18.41 -29.70
C PRO A 97 3.69 -18.42 -31.12
N THR A 98 2.41 -18.07 -31.24
CA THR A 98 1.71 -18.00 -32.54
C THR A 98 2.16 -16.81 -33.40
N ASP A 99 2.72 -15.77 -32.80
CA ASP A 99 3.07 -14.52 -33.47
C ASP A 99 4.47 -14.58 -34.11
N TYR A 100 5.31 -15.55 -33.72
CA TYR A 100 6.62 -15.78 -34.36
C TYR A 100 6.47 -16.22 -35.82
N LEU A 101 5.37 -16.90 -36.16
CA LEU A 101 5.14 -17.50 -37.48
C LEU A 101 4.03 -16.75 -38.24
N LYS A 102 4.28 -15.49 -38.60
CA LYS A 102 3.34 -14.71 -39.41
C LYS A 102 3.18 -15.33 -40.80
N ARG A 103 1.93 -15.64 -41.17
CA ARG A 103 1.58 -16.29 -42.45
C ARG A 103 2.07 -15.49 -43.65
N GLU A 104 2.02 -14.17 -43.56
CA GLU A 104 2.47 -13.25 -44.60
C GLU A 104 4.00 -13.32 -44.80
N ARG A 105 4.76 -13.43 -43.70
CA ARG A 105 6.22 -13.62 -43.76
C ARG A 105 6.59 -14.96 -44.35
N LEU A 106 5.90 -16.04 -43.96
CA LEU A 106 6.11 -17.36 -44.54
C LEU A 106 5.79 -17.38 -46.04
N ALA A 107 4.70 -16.75 -46.46
CA ALA A 107 4.35 -16.62 -47.88
C ALA A 107 5.41 -15.83 -48.67
N SER A 108 5.97 -14.75 -48.11
CA SER A 108 7.03 -13.97 -48.77
C SER A 108 8.35 -14.72 -48.93
N LEU A 109 8.65 -15.68 -48.04
CA LEU A 109 9.86 -16.50 -48.09
C LEU A 109 9.72 -17.72 -48.99
N ALA A 110 8.49 -18.08 -49.37
CA ALA A 110 8.18 -19.24 -50.21
C ALA A 110 8.09 -18.91 -51.71
N ALA A 111 8.22 -17.62 -52.07
CA ALA A 111 8.24 -17.12 -53.45
C ALA A 111 9.67 -16.91 -53.93
#